data_AF-A0A165P5Q8-F1
#
_entry.id   AF-A0A165P5Q8-F1
#
_cell.length_a   1.000
_cell.length_b   1.000
_cell.length_c   1.000
_cell.angle_alpha   90.00
_cell.angle_beta   90.00
_cell.angle_gamma   90.00
#
_symmetry.space_group_name_H-M   'P 1'
#
loop_
_entity.id
_entity.type
_entity.pdbx_description
1 polymer ?
#
loop_
_entity_poly.entity_id
_entity_poly.type
_entity_poly.pdbx_seq_one_letter_code
_entity_poly.pdbx_strand_id
1 'polypeptide(L)' 'MKKLIIGSVFFISSIVLFGMTLISASVYSLYLTAPDIGGYETNLGLFGTALKEVGIAPLSMSLVLLVAGIYLFIKSESR' A
#
# COMPACT_ATOMS: atom_id res chain seq x y z
N MET A 1 -13.91 -10.62 -21.34
CA MET A 1 -13.14 -11.57 -20.51
C MET A 1 -11.70 -11.13 -20.22
N LYS A 2 -10.82 -10.92 -21.22
CA LYS A 2 -9.40 -10.55 -20.96
C LYS A 2 -9.23 -9.31 -20.05
N LYS A 3 -9.97 -8.22 -20.32
CA LYS A 3 -9.91 -6.98 -19.51
C LYS A 3 -10.37 -7.20 -18.06
N LEU A 4 -11.41 -8.01 -17.88
CA LEU A 4 -11.98 -8.36 -16.58
C LEU A 4 -10.93 -9.10 -15.72
N ILE A 5 -10.26 -10.10 -16.29
CA ILE A 5 -9.20 -10.86 -15.60
C ILE A 5 -8.04 -9.93 -15.21
N ILE A 6 -7.54 -9.11 -16.15
CA ILE A 6 -6.43 -8.18 -15.87
C ILE A 6 -6.83 -7.14 -14.80
N GLY A 7 -8.05 -6.60 -14.90
CA GLY A 7 -8.59 -5.66 -13.91
C GLY A 7 -8.68 -6.27 -12.50
N SER A 8 -9.19 -7.51 -12.39
CA SER A 8 -9.25 -8.23 -11.12
C SER A 8 -7.86 -8.52 -10.54
N VAL A 9 -6.87 -8.88 -11.36
CA VAL A 9 -5.48 -9.07 -10.90
C VAL A 9 -4.94 -7.76 -10.32
N PHE A 10 -5.11 -6.64 -11.02
CA PHE A 10 -4.64 -5.33 -10.53
C PHE A 10 -5.33 -4.93 -9.23
N PHE A 11 -6.64 -5.14 -9.14
CA PHE A 11 -7.42 -4.85 -7.94
C PHE A 11 -6.96 -5.69 -6.72
N ILE A 12 -6.80 -7.01 -6.91
CA ILE A 12 -6.34 -7.90 -5.84
C ILE A 12 -4.90 -7.56 -5.45
N SER A 13 -4.01 -7.37 -6.42
CA SER A 13 -2.61 -6.97 -6.17
C SER A 13 -2.54 -5.65 -5.41
N SER A 14 -3.41 -4.69 -5.70
CA SER A 14 -3.51 -3.44 -4.95
C SER A 14 -3.83 -3.69 -3.48
N ILE A 15 -4.86 -4.49 -3.18
CA ILE A 15 -5.29 -4.80 -1.81
C ILE A 15 -4.18 -5.52 -1.04
N VAL A 16 -3.55 -6.50 -1.68
CA VAL A 16 -2.44 -7.25 -1.07
C VAL A 16 -1.27 -6.32 -0.79
N LEU A 17 -0.87 -5.48 -1.75
CA LEU A 17 0.23 -4.53 -1.57
C LEU A 17 -0.07 -3.52 -0.45
N PHE A 18 -1.30 -3.01 -0.38
CA PHE A 18 -1.76 -2.14 0.70
C PHE A 18 -1.60 -2.82 2.07
N GLY A 19 -2.18 -4.01 2.23
CA GLY A 19 -2.13 -4.76 3.49
C GLY A 19 -0.70 -5.10 3.92
N MET A 20 0.13 -5.59 2.99
CA MET A 20 1.54 -5.89 3.23
C MET A 20 2.33 -4.65 3.64
N THR A 21 1.99 -3.49 3.09
CA THR A 21 2.62 -2.22 3.47
C THR A 21 2.29 -1.82 4.90
N LEU A 22 1.02 -1.96 5.31
CA LEU A 22 0.61 -1.68 6.69
C LEU A 22 1.26 -2.64 7.69
N ILE A 23 1.38 -3.92 7.33
CA ILE A 23 2.10 -4.92 8.13
C ILE A 23 3.58 -4.51 8.25
N SER A 24 4.21 -4.15 7.13
CA SER A 24 5.61 -3.71 7.12
C SER A 24 5.82 -2.47 7.99
N ALA A 25 4.97 -1.45 7.89
CA ALA A 25 5.01 -0.28 8.75
C ALA A 25 4.81 -0.62 10.24
N SER A 26 3.96 -1.60 10.55
CA SER A 26 3.76 -2.07 11.93
C SER A 26 5.04 -2.72 12.49
N VAL A 27 5.71 -3.56 11.69
CA VAL A 27 6.97 -4.19 12.09
C VAL A 27 8.10 -3.14 12.19
N TYR A 28 8.19 -2.22 11.22
CA TYR A 28 9.19 -1.16 11.22
C TYR A 28 9.02 -0.20 12.41
N SER A 29 7.80 0.03 12.87
CA SER A 29 7.53 0.81 14.09
C SER A 29 8.26 0.24 15.32
N LEU A 30 8.45 -1.08 15.42
CA LEU A 30 9.21 -1.69 16.51
C LEU A 30 10.69 -1.30 16.46
N TYR A 31 11.28 -1.21 15.26
CA TYR A 31 12.65 -0.73 15.09
C TYR A 31 12.80 0.74 15.49
N LEU A 32 11.79 1.57 15.22
CA LEU A 32 11.79 2.98 15.63
C LEU A 32 11.71 3.18 17.15
N THR A 33 11.28 2.17 17.92
CA THR A 33 11.30 2.19 19.40
C THR A 33 12.59 1.65 20.01
N ALA A 34 13.52 1.13 19.20
CA ALA A 34 14.76 0.56 19.71
C ALA A 34 15.63 1.67 20.34
N PRO A 35 16.07 1.52 21.61
CA PRO A 35 16.72 2.59 22.39
C PRO A 35 17.95 3.22 21.73
N ASP A 36 18.67 2.44 20.92
CA ASP A 36 19.99 2.81 20.39
C ASP A 36 20.00 3.04 18.87
N ILE A 37 18.84 2.91 18.20
CA ILE A 37 18.75 2.84 16.73
C ILE A 37 17.67 3.79 16.18
N GLY A 38 16.57 3.93 16.91
CA GLY A 38 15.35 4.55 16.39
C GLY A 38 15.00 5.88 17.04
N GLY A 39 14.33 6.72 16.25
CA GLY A 39 13.59 7.88 16.71
C GLY A 39 12.40 8.08 15.78
N TYR A 40 11.28 8.56 16.31
CA TYR A 40 10.11 8.85 15.48
C TYR A 40 9.79 10.34 15.51
N GLU A 41 9.20 10.82 14.42
CA GLU A 41 8.76 12.20 14.34
C GLU A 41 7.52 12.38 15.22
N THR A 42 7.60 13.24 16.24
CA THR A 42 6.55 13.39 17.26
C THR A 42 5.21 13.81 16.65
N ASN A 43 5.24 14.58 15.56
CA ASN A 43 4.06 15.03 14.83
C ASN A 43 3.32 13.90 14.10
N LEU A 44 4.04 12.85 13.70
CA LEU A 44 3.50 11.71 12.96
C LEU A 44 3.23 10.50 13.86
N GLY A 45 3.81 10.49 15.06
CA GLY A 45 3.82 9.33 15.94
C GLY A 45 4.63 8.17 15.33
N LEU A 46 4.62 7.04 16.05
CA LEU A 46 5.44 5.88 15.72
C LEU A 46 5.05 5.28 14.35
N PHE A 47 3.78 4.93 14.20
CA PHE A 47 3.26 4.30 12.99
C PHE A 47 3.26 5.24 11.79
N GLY A 48 2.96 6.53 12.00
CA GLY A 48 2.99 7.52 10.91
C GLY A 48 4.41 7.76 10.40
N THR A 49 5.41 7.78 11.30
CA THR A 49 6.82 7.82 10.89
C THR A 49 7.20 6.56 10.11
N ALA A 50 6.81 5.38 10.58
CA ALA A 50 7.04 4.14 9.86
C ALA A 50 6.40 4.14 8.46
N LEU A 51 5.15 4.61 8.33
CA LEU A 51 4.49 4.78 7.04
C LEU A 51 5.21 5.77 6.13
N LYS A 52 5.76 6.85 6.68
CA LYS A 52 6.55 7.82 5.92
C LYS A 52 7.83 7.19 5.37
N GLU A 53 8.52 6.37 6.17
CA GLU A 53 9.80 5.78 5.77
C GLU A 53 9.66 4.59 4.82
N VAL A 54 8.74 3.65 5.10
CA VAL A 54 8.63 2.40 4.33
C VAL A 54 7.33 2.29 3.52
N GLY A 55 6.35 3.17 3.77
CA GLY A 55 5.00 3.03 3.25
C GLY A 55 4.67 3.88 2.01
N ILE A 56 5.29 5.04 1.81
CA ILE A 56 4.88 5.99 0.75
C ILE A 56 4.93 5.37 -0.64
N ALA A 57 6.06 4.77 -1.01
CA ALA A 57 6.24 4.17 -2.33
C ALA A 57 5.24 3.03 -2.61
N PRO A 58 5.15 1.97 -1.77
CA PRO A 58 4.22 0.88 -2.03
C PRO A 58 2.74 1.27 -1.87
N LEU A 59 2.37 2.22 -0.99
CA LEU A 59 1.00 2.76 -0.94
C LEU A 59 0.63 3.52 -2.20
N SER A 60 1.53 4.35 -2.74
CA SER A 60 1.28 5.07 -3.98
C SER A 60 1.07 4.10 -5.15
N MET A 61 1.88 3.03 -5.21
CA MET A 61 1.75 1.99 -6.22
C MET A 61 0.46 1.18 -6.07
N SER A 62 0.06 0.87 -4.84
CA SER A 62 -1.23 0.25 -4.54
C SER A 62 -2.38 1.11 -5.06
N LEU A 63 -2.37 2.43 -4.80
CA LEU A 63 -3.40 3.34 -5.30
C LEU A 63 -3.48 3.35 -6.83
N VAL A 64 -2.33 3.38 -7.51
CA VAL A 64 -2.28 3.31 -8.99
C VAL A 64 -2.88 2.00 -9.50
N LEU A 65 -2.53 0.87 -8.88
CA LEU A 65 -3.08 -0.44 -9.23
C LEU A 65 -4.59 -0.52 -9.00
N LEU A 66 -5.09 0.08 -7.90
CA LEU A 66 -6.51 0.14 -7.60
C LEU A 66 -7.28 0.87 -8.70
N VAL A 67 -6.84 2.08 -9.04
CA VAL A 67 -7.49 2.93 -10.06
C VAL A 67 -7.45 2.24 -11.42
N ALA A 68 -6.30 1.66 -11.79
CA ALA A 68 -6.16 0.92 -13.04
C ALA A 68 -7.05 -0.33 -13.08
N GLY A 69 -7.16 -1.08 -11.98
CA GLY A 69 -8.03 -2.24 -11.84
C GLY A 69 -9.50 -1.90 -12.02
N ILE A 70 -9.97 -0.86 -11.32
CA ILE A 70 -11.36 -0.35 -11.42
C ILE A 70 -11.66 0.12 -12.85
N TYR A 71 -10.74 0.89 -13.46
CA TYR A 71 -10.91 1.37 -14.83
C TYR A 71 -11.08 0.21 -15.83
N LEU A 72 -10.27 -0.85 -15.71
CA LEU A 72 -10.36 -2.02 -16.57
C LEU A 72 -11.64 -2.82 -16.34
N PHE A 73 -12.14 -2.87 -15.10
CA PHE A 73 -13.40 -3.51 -14.74
C PHE A 73 -14.58 -2.82 -15.42
N ILE A 74 -14.70 -1.49 -15.26
CA ILE A 74 -15.75 -0.67 -15.89
C ILE A 74 -15.69 -0.79 -17.42
N LYS A 75 -14.48 -0.72 -18.00
CA LYS A 75 -14.27 -0.86 -19.45
C LYS A 75 -14.57 -2.27 -19.97
N SER A 76 -14.65 -3.27 -19.09
CA SER A 76 -15.03 -4.64 -19.47
C SER A 76 -16.53 -4.81 -19.60
N GLU A 77 -17.35 -4.08 -18.82
CA GLU A 77 -18.82 -4.16 -18.89
C GLU A 77 -19.43 -3.32 -20.02
N SER A 78 -18.75 -2.25 -20.45
CA SER A 78 -19.22 -1.39 -21.55
C SER A 78 -19.03 -1.99 -22.96
N ARG A 79 -18.83 -3.32 -23.10
CA ARG A 79 -18.66 -4.04 -24.37
C ARG A 79 -19.65 -5.17 -24.48
#